data_AF-A0A960J9J3-F1
#
_entry.id   AF-A0A960J9J3-F1
#
_cell.length_a   1.000
_cell.length_b   1.000
_cell.length_c   1.000
_cell.angle_alpha   90.00
_cell.angle_beta   90.00
_cell.angle_gamma   90.00
#
_symmetry.space_group_name_H-M   'P 1'
#
loop_
_entity.id
_entity.type
_entity.pdbx_description
1 polymer ?
#
loop_
_entity_poly.entity_id
_entity_poly.type
_entity_poly.pdbx_seq_one_letter_code
_entity_poly.pdbx_strand_id
1 'polypeptide(L)'
;DSVSDIATLDLSDSAPGLFETNVQGRNIGIAAHADGQLVTAQNPAAPGETIVVYGTGFGPVDEAQQSGEIAPARIIRTRGAAAATIAGRDAAVLFSGLTPGFVGLYQANVTLPSGTPSGEQDFVLTVNGVASNTVKIAVR
;
A
#
# COMPACT_ATOMS: atom_id res chain seq x y z
N ASP A 1 -12.44 17.26 -44.65
CA ASP A 1 -12.11 16.09 -43.80
C ASP A 1 -11.41 16.55 -42.53
N SER A 2 -12.19 16.77 -41.47
CA SER A 2 -11.65 17.10 -40.16
C SER A 2 -11.16 15.80 -39.53
N VAL A 3 -9.84 15.65 -39.46
CA VAL A 3 -9.19 14.53 -38.79
C VAL A 3 -9.53 14.66 -37.30
N SER A 4 -10.27 13.68 -36.76
CA SER A 4 -10.51 13.60 -35.32
C SER A 4 -9.18 13.21 -34.69
N ASP A 5 -8.55 14.14 -33.98
CA ASP A 5 -7.35 13.85 -33.21
C ASP A 5 -7.73 12.89 -32.09
N ILE A 6 -7.06 11.74 -32.02
CA ILE A 6 -7.22 10.79 -30.93
C ILE A 6 -6.49 11.37 -29.72
N ALA A 7 -7.21 12.08 -28.87
CA ALA A 7 -6.72 12.42 -27.55
C ALA A 7 -6.63 11.12 -26.74
N THR A 8 -5.42 10.61 -26.57
CA THR A 8 -5.14 9.52 -25.62
C THR A 8 -5.44 10.05 -24.23
N LEU A 9 -6.61 9.70 -23.69
CA LEU A 9 -6.92 9.94 -22.28
C LEU A 9 -6.04 8.98 -21.47
N ASP A 10 -4.96 9.49 -20.88
CA ASP A 10 -4.22 8.77 -19.85
C ASP A 10 -5.12 8.65 -18.61
N LEU A 11 -6.04 7.69 -18.63
CA LEU A 11 -6.68 7.20 -17.43
C LEU A 11 -5.55 6.62 -16.59
N SER A 12 -5.26 7.21 -15.43
CA SER A 12 -4.33 6.59 -14.50
C SER A 12 -4.92 5.24 -14.08
N ASP A 13 -4.35 4.14 -14.57
CA ASP A 13 -4.81 2.78 -14.28
C ASP A 13 -4.51 2.36 -12.82
N SER A 14 -4.23 3.32 -11.94
CA SER A 14 -3.92 3.16 -10.53
C SER A 14 -4.74 4.16 -9.71
N ALA A 15 -5.44 3.64 -8.69
CA ALA A 15 -6.22 4.39 -7.72
C ALA A 15 -6.07 3.69 -6.36
N PRO A 16 -4.89 3.80 -5.71
CA PRO A 16 -4.59 3.02 -4.53
C PRO A 16 -5.52 3.38 -3.37
N GLY A 17 -6.16 2.39 -2.77
CA GLY A 17 -6.95 2.52 -1.54
C GLY A 17 -6.37 1.62 -0.46
N LEU A 18 -6.02 2.20 0.68
CA LEU A 18 -5.53 1.48 1.85
C LEU A 18 -6.71 1.09 2.74
N PHE A 19 -6.68 -0.15 3.23
CA PHE A 19 -7.72 -0.63 4.13
C PHE A 19 -7.50 -0.10 5.55
N GLU A 20 -8.60 0.14 6.24
CA GLU A 20 -8.62 0.56 7.64
C GLU A 20 -9.44 -0.42 8.48
N THR A 21 -9.14 -0.45 9.77
CA THR A 21 -9.90 -1.19 10.76
C THR A 21 -10.03 -0.38 12.04
N ASN A 22 -11.05 -0.66 12.84
CA ASN A 22 -11.18 -0.08 14.17
C ASN A 22 -10.65 -1.06 15.22
N VAL A 23 -9.62 -0.66 15.96
CA VAL A 23 -9.09 -1.41 17.10
C VAL A 23 -9.23 -0.55 18.34
N GLN A 24 -10.06 -0.99 19.28
CA GLN A 24 -10.28 -0.31 20.57
C GLN A 24 -10.69 1.17 20.41
N GLY A 25 -11.54 1.48 19.43
CA GLY A 25 -12.03 2.83 19.19
C GLY A 25 -11.09 3.71 18.37
N ARG A 26 -9.97 3.18 17.87
CA ARG A 26 -9.03 3.88 16.98
C ARG A 26 -9.11 3.31 15.58
N ASN A 27 -9.29 4.17 14.58
CA ASN A 27 -9.18 3.78 13.18
C ASN A 27 -7.71 3.78 12.77
N ILE A 28 -7.22 2.62 12.34
CA ILE A 28 -5.84 2.40 11.92
C ILE A 28 -5.81 1.73 10.55
N GLY A 29 -4.72 1.91 9.81
CA GLY A 29 -4.48 1.13 8.60
C GLY A 29 -4.33 -0.35 8.93
N ILE A 30 -4.77 -1.22 8.03
CA ILE A 30 -4.46 -2.65 8.13
C ILE A 30 -3.00 -2.82 7.72
N ALA A 31 -2.13 -2.89 8.72
CA ALA A 31 -0.72 -3.16 8.57
C ALA A 31 -0.27 -4.25 9.54
N ALA A 32 0.69 -5.08 9.12
CA ALA A 32 1.20 -6.18 9.91
C ALA A 32 2.73 -6.15 10.03
N HIS A 33 3.22 -6.67 11.14
CA HIS A 33 4.63 -7.02 11.32
C HIS A 33 5.00 -8.21 10.42
N ALA A 34 6.30 -8.52 10.34
CA ALA A 34 6.79 -9.65 9.54
C ALA A 34 6.26 -11.03 9.97
N ASP A 35 5.80 -11.15 11.22
CA ASP A 35 5.17 -12.35 11.78
C ASP A 35 3.64 -12.41 11.53
N GLY A 36 3.08 -11.43 10.82
CA GLY A 36 1.66 -11.33 10.51
C GLY A 36 0.79 -10.74 11.62
N GLN A 37 1.35 -10.40 12.79
CA GLN A 37 0.60 -9.70 13.83
C GLN A 37 0.26 -8.28 13.38
N LEU A 38 -0.92 -7.79 13.76
CA LEU A 38 -1.37 -6.46 13.39
C LEU A 38 -0.56 -5.39 14.14
N VAL A 39 -0.17 -4.34 13.41
CA VAL A 39 0.41 -3.12 13.97
C VAL A 39 -0.70 -2.33 14.65
N THR A 40 -0.61 -2.15 15.97
CA THR A 40 -1.63 -1.48 16.79
C THR A 40 -0.98 -0.61 17.86
N ALA A 41 -1.75 0.16 18.63
CA ALA A 41 -1.19 0.92 19.75
C ALA A 41 -0.57 0.01 20.84
N GLN A 42 -1.03 -1.24 20.97
CA GLN A 42 -0.50 -2.24 21.91
C GLN A 42 0.64 -3.07 21.33
N ASN A 43 0.73 -3.11 20.00
CA ASN A 43 1.81 -3.75 19.25
C ASN A 43 2.31 -2.79 18.15
N PRO A 44 2.99 -1.69 18.53
CA PRO A 44 3.37 -0.64 17.59
C PRO A 44 4.62 -1.02 16.80
N ALA A 45 4.71 -0.51 15.57
CA ALA A 45 5.88 -0.67 14.73
C ALA A 45 7.07 0.15 15.26
N ALA A 46 8.28 -0.32 15.00
CA ALA A 46 9.52 0.36 15.37
C ALA A 46 10.13 1.13 14.20
N PRO A 47 10.76 2.30 14.41
CA PRO A 47 11.59 2.93 13.38
C PRO A 47 12.65 1.96 12.83
N GLY A 48 12.78 1.87 11.50
CA GLY A 48 13.65 0.90 10.81
C GLY A 48 13.06 -0.48 10.60
N GLU A 49 11.89 -0.79 11.18
CA GLU A 49 11.15 -2.02 10.91
C GLU A 49 10.51 -1.99 9.51
N THR A 50 10.38 -3.17 8.88
CA THR A 50 9.54 -3.32 7.68
C THR A 50 8.18 -3.89 8.07
N ILE A 51 7.13 -3.17 7.72
CA ILE A 51 5.73 -3.60 7.88
C ILE A 51 5.10 -3.92 6.52
N VAL A 52 4.05 -4.73 6.54
CA VAL A 52 3.23 -5.04 5.37
C VAL A 52 1.93 -4.26 5.48
N VAL A 53 1.66 -3.34 4.56
CA VAL A 53 0.44 -2.53 4.53
C VAL A 53 -0.48 -3.04 3.42
N TYR A 54 -1.77 -3.22 3.72
CA TYR A 54 -2.73 -3.82 2.80
C TYR A 54 -3.68 -2.81 2.17
N GLY A 55 -4.07 -3.07 0.92
CA GLY A 55 -4.98 -2.21 0.18
C GLY A 55 -5.48 -2.84 -1.11
N THR A 56 -5.98 -1.99 -2.00
CA THR A 56 -6.47 -2.35 -3.34
C THR A 56 -6.19 -1.23 -4.34
N GLY A 57 -6.44 -1.48 -5.62
CA GLY A 57 -6.38 -0.45 -6.66
C GLY A 57 -4.98 0.06 -6.97
N PHE A 58 -3.91 -0.67 -6.64
CA PHE A 58 -2.53 -0.21 -6.94
C PHE A 58 -2.26 -0.19 -8.46
N GLY A 59 -3.14 -0.80 -9.25
CA GLY A 59 -3.10 -0.78 -10.70
C GLY A 59 -2.52 -2.06 -11.30
N PRO A 60 -2.19 -2.05 -12.60
CA PRO A 60 -1.83 -3.26 -13.32
C PRO A 60 -0.55 -3.89 -12.78
N VAL A 61 -0.50 -5.21 -12.83
CA VAL A 61 0.60 -6.04 -12.36
C VAL A 61 1.43 -6.63 -13.50
N ASP A 62 2.68 -6.99 -13.24
CA ASP A 62 3.60 -7.57 -14.22
C ASP A 62 3.01 -8.82 -14.91
N GLU A 63 2.25 -9.63 -14.17
CA GLU A 63 1.54 -10.79 -14.67
C GLU A 63 0.01 -10.61 -14.62
N ALA A 64 -0.64 -10.47 -15.79
CA ALA A 64 -2.08 -10.27 -15.87
C ALA A 64 -2.84 -11.39 -15.14
N GLN A 65 -3.74 -11.02 -14.23
CA GLN A 65 -4.63 -11.94 -13.53
C GLN A 65 -6.03 -11.84 -14.13
N GLN A 66 -6.73 -12.95 -14.27
CA GLN A 66 -8.15 -12.88 -14.62
C GLN A 66 -8.95 -12.34 -13.43
N SER A 67 -9.99 -11.55 -13.70
CA SER A 67 -10.89 -11.09 -12.65
C SER A 67 -11.47 -12.27 -11.87
N GLY A 68 -11.35 -12.24 -10.54
CA GLY A 68 -11.80 -13.33 -9.67
C GLY A 68 -10.79 -14.45 -9.44
N GLU A 69 -9.63 -14.40 -10.09
CA GLU A 69 -8.56 -15.39 -9.91
C GLU A 69 -7.78 -15.13 -8.61
N ILE A 70 -7.48 -16.21 -7.89
CA ILE A 70 -6.65 -16.18 -6.69
C ILE A 70 -5.22 -15.87 -7.13
N ALA A 71 -4.59 -14.86 -6.50
CA ALA A 71 -3.19 -14.58 -6.75
C ALA A 71 -2.35 -15.84 -6.46
N PRO A 72 -1.51 -16.31 -7.40
CA PRO A 72 -0.71 -17.50 -7.22
C PRO A 72 0.26 -17.35 -6.05
N ALA A 73 0.79 -18.46 -5.53
CA ALA A 73 1.72 -18.47 -4.40
C ALA A 73 3.07 -17.76 -4.67
N ARG A 74 3.34 -17.33 -5.92
CA ARG A 74 4.52 -16.56 -6.31
C ARG A 74 4.28 -15.05 -6.20
N ILE A 75 5.36 -14.29 -6.18
CA ILE A 75 5.30 -12.83 -6.12
C ILE A 75 4.83 -12.25 -7.47
N ILE A 76 3.79 -11.41 -7.43
CA ILE A 76 3.30 -10.61 -8.56
C ILE A 76 3.41 -9.13 -8.17
N ARG A 77 4.11 -8.33 -8.98
CA ARG A 77 4.40 -6.91 -8.66
C ARG A 77 3.49 -5.96 -9.41
N THR A 78 3.15 -4.86 -8.76
CA THR A 78 2.54 -3.71 -9.44
C THR A 78 3.57 -3.11 -10.42
N ARG A 79 3.12 -2.78 -11.65
CA ARG A 79 4.00 -2.16 -12.67
C ARG A 79 4.33 -0.71 -12.37
N GLY A 80 3.39 0.01 -11.74
CA GLY A 80 3.57 1.39 -11.33
C GLY A 80 4.63 1.52 -10.23
N ALA A 81 5.46 2.55 -10.33
CA ALA A 81 6.42 2.87 -9.27
C ALA A 81 5.67 3.18 -7.97
N ALA A 82 6.06 2.54 -6.87
CA ALA A 82 5.49 2.74 -5.55
C ALA A 82 6.43 3.58 -4.68
N ALA A 83 5.87 4.59 -4.01
CA ALA A 83 6.52 5.39 -2.99
C ALA A 83 5.61 5.47 -1.77
N ALA A 84 6.17 5.65 -0.58
CA ALA A 84 5.39 5.79 0.64
C ALA A 84 5.95 6.91 1.52
N THR A 85 5.07 7.51 2.31
CA THR A 85 5.47 8.44 3.37
C THR A 85 4.90 7.99 4.71
N ILE A 86 5.68 8.20 5.77
CA ILE A 86 5.28 7.98 7.16
C ILE A 86 5.66 9.21 7.96
N ALA A 87 4.69 9.80 8.67
CA ALA A 87 4.87 11.07 9.38
C ALA A 87 5.40 12.19 8.46
N GLY A 88 4.98 12.19 7.19
CA GLY A 88 5.45 13.13 6.17
C GLY A 88 6.90 12.93 5.70
N ARG A 89 7.53 11.80 6.04
CA ARG A 89 8.90 11.45 5.62
C ARG A 89 8.90 10.27 4.66
N ASP A 90 9.81 10.28 3.70
CA ASP A 90 9.96 9.19 2.74
C ASP A 90 10.29 7.87 3.42
N ALA A 91 9.45 6.86 3.17
CA ALA A 91 9.59 5.50 3.66
C ALA A 91 9.92 4.56 2.49
N ALA A 92 10.92 3.70 2.67
CA ALA A 92 11.38 2.83 1.60
C ALA A 92 10.34 1.74 1.30
N VAL A 93 9.87 1.67 0.05
CA VAL A 93 8.97 0.61 -0.42
C VAL A 93 9.80 -0.52 -1.02
N LEU A 94 9.87 -1.66 -0.32
CA LEU A 94 10.63 -2.83 -0.75
C LEU A 94 9.83 -3.74 -1.68
N PHE A 95 8.50 -3.68 -1.60
CA PHE A 95 7.59 -4.45 -2.44
C PHE A 95 6.25 -3.72 -2.58
N SER A 96 5.62 -3.87 -3.75
CA SER A 96 4.22 -3.51 -4.00
C SER A 96 3.64 -4.49 -5.02
N GLY A 97 2.49 -5.07 -4.73
CA GLY A 97 1.89 -6.09 -5.58
C GLY A 97 0.77 -6.89 -4.93
N LEU A 98 0.36 -7.98 -5.56
CA LEU A 98 -0.72 -8.82 -5.04
C LEU A 98 -0.26 -9.64 -3.82
N THR A 99 -1.16 -9.80 -2.87
CA THR A 99 -0.98 -10.69 -1.73
C THR A 99 -1.29 -12.13 -2.17
N PRO A 100 -0.33 -13.07 -2.08
CA PRO A 100 -0.54 -14.45 -2.50
C PRO A 100 -1.72 -15.11 -1.80
N GLY A 101 -2.53 -15.87 -2.54
CA GLY A 101 -3.68 -16.60 -1.99
C GLY A 101 -4.96 -15.77 -1.84
N PHE A 102 -4.94 -14.48 -2.20
CA PHE A 102 -6.11 -13.61 -2.12
C PHE A 102 -6.46 -13.01 -3.50
N VAL A 103 -7.75 -12.76 -3.72
CA VAL A 103 -8.26 -12.11 -4.93
C VAL A 103 -8.32 -10.61 -4.71
N GLY A 104 -7.66 -9.81 -5.56
CA GLY A 104 -7.77 -8.34 -5.55
C GLY A 104 -7.20 -7.62 -4.32
N LEU A 105 -6.54 -8.36 -3.42
CA LEU A 105 -5.81 -7.82 -2.27
C LEU A 105 -4.38 -7.49 -2.70
N TYR A 106 -3.98 -6.25 -2.46
CA TYR A 106 -2.62 -5.78 -2.65
C TYR A 106 -1.93 -5.58 -1.30
N GLN A 107 -0.61 -5.65 -1.31
CA GLN A 107 0.24 -5.31 -0.19
C GLN A 107 1.41 -4.43 -0.64
N ALA A 108 1.91 -3.63 0.30
CA ALA A 108 3.18 -2.92 0.18
C ALA A 108 4.06 -3.22 1.39
N ASN A 109 5.32 -3.62 1.16
CA ASN A 109 6.29 -3.80 2.24
C ASN A 109 7.06 -2.49 2.39
N VAL A 110 6.91 -1.83 3.54
CA VAL A 110 7.45 -0.49 3.76
C VAL A 110 8.32 -0.46 5.00
N THR A 111 9.54 0.05 4.86
CA THR A 111 10.45 0.27 5.98
C THR A 111 10.19 1.63 6.60
N LEU A 112 9.92 1.65 7.91
CA LEU A 112 9.73 2.88 8.68
C LEU A 112 11.02 3.71 8.68
N PRO A 113 10.95 5.02 8.37
CA PRO A 113 12.12 5.90 8.43
C PRO A 113 12.76 5.91 9.82
N SER A 114 14.08 6.06 9.87
CA SER A 114 14.78 6.29 11.14
C SER A 114 14.27 7.57 11.80
N GLY A 115 13.96 7.50 13.10
CA GLY A 115 13.47 8.64 13.87
C GLY A 115 12.01 9.01 13.60
N THR A 116 11.22 8.13 12.97
CA THR A 116 9.76 8.27 12.93
C THR A 116 9.24 8.54 14.34
N PRO A 117 8.45 9.60 14.58
CA PRO A 117 7.93 9.91 15.91
C PRO A 117 7.03 8.78 16.44
N SER A 118 7.00 8.62 17.76
CA SER A 118 6.08 7.71 18.42
C SER A 118 4.63 8.22 18.36
N GLY A 119 3.68 7.30 18.54
CA GLY A 119 2.25 7.57 18.41
C GLY A 119 1.70 7.18 17.03
N GLU A 120 0.49 7.65 16.72
CA GLU A 120 -0.17 7.39 15.44
C GLU A 120 0.34 8.34 14.37
N GLN A 121 1.04 7.78 13.38
CA GLN A 121 1.62 8.52 12.27
C GLN A 121 0.79 8.35 11.01
N ASP A 122 0.68 9.43 10.22
CA ASP A 122 0.05 9.37 8.90
C ASP A 122 0.92 8.54 7.95
N PHE A 123 0.29 7.57 7.30
CA PHE A 123 0.85 6.78 6.21
C PHE A 123 0.08 7.08 4.93
N VAL A 124 0.82 7.33 3.85
CA VAL A 124 0.28 7.48 2.50
C VAL A 124 1.12 6.66 1.54
N LEU A 125 0.46 5.84 0.71
CA LEU A 125 1.09 5.17 -0.42
C LEU A 125 0.81 5.96 -1.69
N THR A 126 1.80 6.10 -2.55
CA THR A 126 1.67 6.67 -3.88
C THR A 126 2.09 5.63 -4.90
N VAL A 127 1.23 5.35 -5.88
CA VAL A 127 1.53 4.40 -6.96
C VAL A 127 1.31 5.09 -8.30
N ASN A 128 2.34 5.05 -9.16
CA ASN A 128 2.32 5.73 -10.46
C ASN A 128 1.92 7.22 -10.37
N GLY A 129 2.36 7.90 -9.30
CA GLY A 129 2.04 9.31 -9.04
C GLY A 129 0.66 9.58 -8.41
N VAL A 130 -0.18 8.57 -8.19
CA VAL A 130 -1.49 8.70 -7.55
C VAL A 130 -1.40 8.33 -6.08
N ALA A 131 -1.77 9.25 -5.20
CA ALA A 131 -1.78 9.03 -3.75
C ALA A 131 -3.03 8.26 -3.29
N SER A 132 -2.86 7.46 -2.25
CA SER A 132 -3.96 6.77 -1.56
C SER A 132 -4.70 7.66 -0.57
N ASN A 133 -5.76 7.13 0.04
CA ASN A 133 -6.22 7.68 1.33
C ASN A 133 -5.09 7.60 2.38
N THR A 134 -5.15 8.51 3.35
CA THR A 134 -4.26 8.51 4.50
C THR A 134 -4.80 7.57 5.58
N VAL A 135 -3.94 6.73 6.14
CA VAL A 135 -4.28 5.85 7.27
C VAL A 135 -3.32 6.08 8.43
N LYS A 136 -3.70 5.69 9.65
CA LYS A 136 -2.83 5.79 10.83
C LYS A 136 -2.01 4.51 11.03
N ILE A 137 -0.72 4.65 11.30
CA ILE A 137 0.18 3.57 11.71
C ILE A 137 0.71 3.88 13.11
N ALA A 138 0.55 2.94 14.04
CA ALA A 138 1.06 3.07 15.40
C ALA A 138 2.57 2.82 15.45
N VAL A 139 3.32 3.75 16.03
CA VAL A 139 4.78 3.71 16.17
C VAL A 139 5.19 3.88 17.64
N ARG A 140 6.22 3.15 18.09
CA ARG A 140 6.77 3.27 19.46
C ARG A 140 7.98 4.18 19.55
#